data_AF-A0A1E1WQN4-F1
#
_entry.id   AF-A0A1E1WQN4-F1
#
_cell.length_a   1.000
_cell.length_b   1.000
_cell.length_c   1.000
_cell.angle_alpha   90.00
_cell.angle_beta   90.00
_cell.angle_gamma   90.00
#
_symmetry.space_group_name_H-M   'P 1'
#
loop_
_entity.id
_entity.type
_entity.pdbx_description
1 polymer ?
#
loop_
_entity_poly.entity_id
_entity_poly.type
_entity_poly.pdbx_seq_one_letter_code
_entity_poly.pdbx_strand_id
1 'polypeptide(L)'
;LAMENAEPPVKPSTSNAYGNRQSRLAVNVAAVGSKPACNYCKSTEHKIFSCSKFKLLPIVDRINFVKEKELCNTCLNKHMGKCRYHFRCGQCKLNHNTL
;
A
#
# COMPACT_ATOMS: atom_id res chain seq x y z
N LEU A 1 -12.80 -43.69 26.76
CA LEU A 1 -13.13 -42.79 25.64
C LEU A 1 -11.92 -41.92 25.36
N ALA A 2 -11.20 -42.22 24.28
CA ALA A 2 -10.13 -41.37 23.79
C ALA A 2 -10.77 -40.21 23.00
N MET A 3 -10.39 -38.97 23.32
CA MET A 3 -10.69 -37.80 22.50
C MET A 3 -9.35 -37.19 22.10
N GLU A 4 -8.90 -37.65 20.94
CA GLU A 4 -7.71 -37.20 20.23
C GLU A 4 -8.02 -35.84 19.61
N ASN A 5 -7.35 -34.79 20.06
CA ASN A 5 -7.45 -33.46 19.46
C ASN A 5 -6.51 -33.41 18.26
N ALA A 6 -7.07 -33.49 17.05
CA ALA A 6 -6.33 -33.33 15.80
C ALA A 6 -6.06 -31.84 15.52
N GLU A 7 -4.78 -31.46 15.47
CA GLU A 7 -4.35 -30.13 15.05
C GLU A 7 -4.40 -30.00 13.51
N PRO A 8 -4.79 -28.83 12.96
CA PRO A 8 -4.88 -28.62 11.52
C PRO A 8 -3.48 -28.58 10.86
N PRO A 9 -3.34 -29.04 9.61
CA PRO A 9 -2.04 -29.15 8.95
C PRO A 9 -1.40 -27.79 8.68
N VAL A 10 -0.21 -27.60 9.24
CA VAL A 10 0.72 -26.52 8.89
C VAL A 10 1.17 -26.69 7.44
N LYS A 11 0.75 -25.77 6.56
CA LYS A 11 1.19 -25.73 5.16
C LYS A 11 2.59 -25.08 5.06
N PRO A 12 3.58 -25.72 4.43
CA PRO A 12 4.92 -25.15 4.26
C PRO A 12 4.90 -23.89 3.40
N SER A 13 5.70 -22.91 3.81
CA SER A 13 6.05 -21.70 3.07
C SER A 13 6.74 -22.06 1.75
N THR A 14 6.04 -21.94 0.63
CA THR A 14 6.68 -21.94 -0.69
C THR A 14 7.14 -20.52 -1.04
N SER A 15 8.40 -20.23 -0.74
CA SER A 15 9.09 -19.04 -1.23
C SER A 15 9.25 -19.15 -2.75
N ASN A 16 8.35 -18.52 -3.50
CA ASN A 16 8.49 -18.45 -4.95
C ASN A 16 9.67 -17.51 -5.30
N ALA A 17 10.70 -18.09 -5.88
CA ALA A 17 11.96 -17.44 -6.22
C ALA A 17 11.74 -16.25 -7.17
N TYR A 18 12.45 -15.18 -6.87
CA TYR A 18 12.37 -13.87 -7.49
C TYR A 18 12.80 -13.90 -8.96
N GLY A 19 12.00 -13.25 -9.81
CA GLY A 19 12.27 -13.07 -11.23
C GLY A 19 13.57 -12.29 -11.50
N ASN A 20 14.22 -12.67 -12.59
CA ASN A 20 15.36 -12.01 -13.21
C ASN A 20 15.02 -10.54 -13.52
N ARG A 21 15.68 -9.60 -12.82
CA ARG A 21 15.65 -8.18 -13.17
C ARG A 21 16.97 -7.81 -13.82
N GLN A 22 16.90 -7.63 -15.14
CA GLN A 22 17.92 -7.01 -15.97
C GLN A 22 18.54 -5.80 -15.26
N SER A 23 19.87 -5.78 -15.27
CA SER A 23 20.76 -4.77 -14.72
C SER A 23 20.37 -3.37 -15.23
N ARG A 24 19.81 -2.55 -14.35
CA ARG A 24 19.61 -1.12 -14.65
C ARG A 24 20.96 -0.42 -14.65
N LEU A 25 21.37 0.08 -15.81
CA LEU A 25 22.47 1.03 -15.98
C LEU A 25 22.29 2.19 -15.00
N ALA A 26 23.32 2.46 -14.19
CA ALA A 26 23.30 3.54 -13.22
C ALA A 26 23.41 4.88 -13.97
N VAL A 27 22.33 5.66 -13.95
CA VAL A 27 22.32 7.05 -14.42
C VAL A 27 22.48 7.93 -13.20
N ASN A 28 23.54 8.74 -13.18
CA ASN A 28 23.79 9.72 -12.12
C ASN A 28 22.81 10.88 -12.26
N VAL A 29 21.66 10.77 -11.58
CA VAL A 29 20.68 11.86 -11.49
C VAL A 29 21.06 12.74 -10.29
N ALA A 30 21.46 13.99 -10.57
CA ALA A 30 21.66 15.01 -9.54
C ALA A 30 20.43 15.07 -8.64
N ALA A 31 20.63 15.03 -7.31
CA ALA A 31 19.57 14.93 -6.32
C ALA A 31 18.69 16.18 -6.29
N VAL A 32 17.71 16.25 -7.20
CA VAL A 32 16.55 17.13 -7.07
C VAL A 32 15.82 16.66 -5.82
N GLY A 33 15.72 17.52 -4.80
CA GLY A 33 15.16 17.19 -3.49
C GLY A 33 13.96 16.23 -3.59
N SER A 34 14.09 15.06 -2.96
CA SER A 34 13.13 13.96 -3.07
C SER A 34 11.72 14.46 -2.71
N LYS A 35 10.80 14.44 -3.67
CA LYS A 35 9.39 14.77 -3.39
C LYS A 35 8.89 13.88 -2.25
N PRO A 36 8.12 14.41 -1.28
CA PRO A 36 7.65 13.64 -0.14
C PRO A 36 6.86 12.42 -0.65
N ALA A 37 7.25 11.24 -0.16
CA ALA A 37 6.62 9.99 -0.54
C ALA A 37 5.26 9.83 0.14
N CYS A 38 5.10 10.36 1.36
CA CYS A 38 3.86 10.37 2.11
C CYS A 38 3.16 11.73 2.03
N ASN A 39 1.95 11.75 1.45
CA ASN A 39 1.14 12.97 1.37
C ASN A 39 0.61 13.44 2.74
N TYR A 40 0.57 12.57 3.74
CA TYR A 40 0.09 12.88 5.10
C TYR A 40 1.18 13.49 5.97
N CYS A 41 2.20 12.71 6.36
CA CYS A 41 3.26 13.15 7.28
C CYS A 41 4.47 13.80 6.59
N LYS A 42 4.45 13.94 5.25
CA LYS A 42 5.51 14.54 4.43
C LYS A 42 6.88 13.84 4.50
N SER A 43 6.93 12.61 5.00
CA SER A 43 8.14 11.78 4.98
C SER A 43 8.48 11.28 3.57
N THR A 44 9.76 11.12 3.29
CA THR A 44 10.32 10.49 2.08
C THR A 44 10.45 8.96 2.20
N GLU A 45 10.40 8.42 3.41
CA GLU A 45 10.74 7.03 3.71
C GLU A 45 9.63 6.05 3.34
N HIS A 46 8.38 6.52 3.32
CA HIS A 46 7.22 5.66 3.08
C HIS A 46 6.12 6.38 2.31
N LYS A 47 5.23 5.59 1.69
CA LYS A 47 4.00 6.09 1.09
C LYS A 47 2.88 6.16 2.12
N ILE A 48 1.83 6.93 1.83
CA ILE A 48 0.69 7.11 2.75
C ILE A 48 0.03 5.78 3.20
N PHE A 49 -0.02 4.77 2.33
CA PHE A 49 -0.57 3.45 2.66
C PHE A 49 0.27 2.67 3.70
N SER A 50 1.52 3.07 3.93
CA SER A 50 2.40 2.54 4.98
C SER A 50 2.57 3.52 6.14
N CYS A 51 1.86 4.66 6.14
CA CYS A 51 2.01 5.68 7.17
C CYS A 51 1.26 5.28 8.45
N SER A 52 1.99 4.98 9.52
CA SER A 52 1.37 4.64 10.81
C SER A 52 0.51 5.77 11.36
N LYS A 53 0.95 7.03 11.23
CA LYS A 53 0.17 8.19 11.69
C LYS A 53 -1.17 8.32 10.96
N PHE A 54 -1.21 8.01 9.67
CA PHE A 54 -2.45 8.01 8.88
C PHE A 54 -3.37 6.85 9.28
N LYS A 55 -2.79 5.66 9.50
CA LYS A 55 -3.52 4.46 9.94
C LYS A 55 -4.06 4.53 11.38
N LEU A 56 -3.58 5.47 12.18
CA LEU A 56 -4.10 5.71 13.53
C LEU A 56 -5.29 6.66 13.55
N LEU A 57 -5.53 7.40 12.47
CA LEU A 57 -6.70 8.28 12.39
C LEU A 57 -8.01 7.49 12.39
N PRO A 58 -9.11 8.05 12.91
CA PRO A 58 -10.46 7.55 12.64
C PRO A 58 -10.73 7.44 11.13
N ILE A 59 -11.55 6.47 10.72
CA ILE A 59 -11.89 6.23 9.30
C ILE A 59 -12.48 7.51 8.67
N VAL A 60 -13.32 8.24 9.41
CA VAL A 60 -13.92 9.50 8.97
C VAL A 60 -12.84 10.52 8.60
N ASP A 61 -11.82 10.67 9.43
CA ASP A 61 -10.72 11.61 9.20
C ASP A 61 -9.84 11.20 8.02
N ARG A 62 -9.64 9.89 7.82
CA ARG A 62 -8.92 9.38 6.63
C ARG A 62 -9.66 9.72 5.35
N ILE A 63 -10.98 9.52 5.33
CA ILE A 63 -11.84 9.86 4.19
C ILE A 63 -11.83 11.36 3.93
N ASN A 64 -11.97 12.18 4.98
CA ASN A 64 -11.94 13.63 4.89
C ASN A 64 -10.59 14.11 4.33
N PHE A 65 -9.48 13.59 4.85
CA PHE A 65 -8.14 13.92 4.36
C PHE A 65 -7.97 13.58 2.87
N VAL A 66 -8.43 12.40 2.43
CA VAL A 66 -8.35 11.98 1.03
C VAL A 66 -9.18 12.91 0.13
N LYS A 67 -10.37 13.33 0.57
CA LYS A 67 -11.21 14.29 -0.15
C LYS A 67 -10.59 15.68 -0.21
N GLU A 68 -10.18 16.23 0.93
CA GLU A 68 -9.57 17.57 1.06
C GLU A 68 -8.29 17.71 0.26
N LYS A 69 -7.50 16.64 0.18
CA LYS A 69 -6.27 16.61 -0.62
C LYS A 69 -6.49 16.11 -2.05
N GLU A 70 -7.73 15.83 -2.46
CA GLU A 70 -8.10 15.34 -3.79
C GLU A 70 -7.26 14.14 -4.22
N LEU A 71 -7.07 13.20 -3.29
CA LEU A 71 -6.33 11.97 -3.53
C LEU A 71 -7.27 10.90 -4.09
N CYS A 72 -6.74 10.05 -4.97
CA CYS A 72 -7.50 8.90 -5.46
C CYS A 72 -7.79 7.92 -4.31
N ASN A 73 -9.06 7.53 -4.12
CA ASN A 73 -9.47 6.55 -3.10
C ASN A 73 -8.82 5.16 -3.23
N THR A 74 -8.26 4.84 -4.40
CA THR A 74 -7.61 3.54 -4.66
C THR A 74 -6.11 3.60 -4.37
N CYS A 75 -5.39 4.56 -4.97
CA CYS A 75 -3.93 4.63 -4.87
C CYS A 75 -3.40 5.66 -3.86
N LEU A 76 -4.30 6.45 -3.27
CA LEU A 76 -4.02 7.50 -2.27
C LEU A 76 -2.95 8.51 -2.72
N ASN A 77 -2.88 8.75 -4.03
CA ASN A 77 -1.98 9.70 -4.68
C ASN A 77 -2.78 10.58 -5.65
N LYS A 78 -2.18 11.72 -6.01
CA LYS A 78 -2.67 12.58 -7.09
C LYS A 78 -2.27 12.00 -8.44
N HIS A 79 -3.22 11.95 -9.37
CA HIS A 79 -2.97 11.64 -10.78
C HIS A 79 -4.04 12.30 -11.65
N MET A 80 -3.72 12.54 -12.91
CA MET A 80 -4.68 13.00 -13.92
C MET A 80 -5.25 11.77 -14.65
N GLY A 81 -6.53 11.80 -14.99
CA GLY A 81 -7.19 10.72 -15.72
C GLY A 81 -7.45 9.46 -14.87
N LYS A 82 -7.56 8.29 -15.53
CA LYS A 82 -7.88 7.02 -14.85
C LYS A 82 -6.73 6.56 -13.95
N CYS A 83 -7.08 6.02 -12.78
CA CYS A 83 -6.11 5.42 -11.87
C CYS A 83 -5.49 4.19 -12.52
N ARG A 84 -4.16 4.14 -12.57
CA ARG A 84 -3.40 3.00 -13.10
C ARG A 84 -3.26 1.86 -12.08
N TYR A 85 -3.67 2.09 -10.84
CA TYR A 85 -3.60 1.09 -9.79
C TYR A 85 -4.87 0.25 -9.80
N HIS A 86 -4.73 -1.03 -10.11
CA HIS A 86 -5.81 -1.99 -10.11
C HIS A 86 -5.82 -2.72 -8.76
N PHE A 87 -6.58 -2.17 -7.82
CA PHE A 87 -6.75 -2.76 -6.49
C PHE A 87 -8.22 -2.94 -6.18
N ARG A 88 -8.54 -4.10 -5.62
CA ARG A 88 -9.87 -4.43 -5.10
C ARG A 88 -9.78 -4.66 -3.61
N CYS A 89 -10.66 -4.00 -2.86
CA CYS A 89 -10.76 -4.17 -1.41
C CYS A 89 -10.98 -5.65 -1.07
N GLY A 90 -10.19 -6.17 -0.13
CA GLY A 90 -10.29 -7.57 0.29
C GLY A 90 -11.64 -7.92 0.91
N GLN A 91 -12.32 -6.94 1.51
CA GLN A 91 -13.57 -7.10 2.24
C GLN A 91 -14.79 -7.04 1.33
N CYS A 92 -14.96 -5.97 0.55
CA CYS A 92 -16.15 -5.74 -0.28
C CYS A 92 -15.92 -5.92 -1.80
N LYS A 93 -14.68 -6.21 -2.23
CA LYS A 93 -14.28 -6.43 -3.63
C LYS A 93 -14.43 -5.22 -4.58
N LEU A 94 -14.72 -4.02 -4.06
CA LEU A 94 -14.82 -2.77 -4.81
C LEU A 94 -13.45 -2.10 -5.03
N ASN A 95 -13.37 -1.14 -5.97
CA ASN A 95 -12.12 -0.47 -6.36
C ASN A 95 -11.71 0.68 -5.41
N HIS A 96 -11.42 0.36 -4.15
CA HIS A 96 -10.90 1.34 -3.18
C HIS A 96 -9.89 0.72 -2.22
N ASN A 97 -9.06 1.55 -1.60
CA ASN A 97 -8.16 1.15 -0.52
C ASN A 97 -8.96 0.90 0.76
N THR A 98 -8.46 0.05 1.66
CA THR A 98 -9.03 -0.15 3.01
C THR A 98 -8.64 1.01 3.91
N LEU A 99 -9.17 2.19 3.56
CA LEU A 99 -8.99 3.43 4.29
C LEU A 99 -9.40 3.26 5.73
#